data_AF-A0A3C0B8R7-F1
#
_entry.id   AF-A0A3C0B8R7-F1
#
_cell.length_a   1.000
_cell.length_b   1.000
_cell.length_c   1.000
_cell.angle_alpha   90.00
_cell.angle_beta   90.00
_cell.angle_gamma   90.00
#
_symmetry.space_group_name_H-M   'P 1'
#
loop_
_entity.id
_entity.type
_entity.pdbx_description
1 polymer ?
#
loop_
_entity_poly.entity_id
_entity_poly.type
_entity_poly.pdbx_seq_one_letter_code
_entity_poly.pdbx_strand_id
1 'polypeptide(L)' 'QLCHLKTYPYIKERLKAGTITLFGWHYMIPTGSIYEYHPGSKEFKLIDQPSE' A
#
# COMPACT_ATOMS: atom_id res chain seq x y z
N GLN A 1 5.94 5.65 -6.55
CA GLN A 1 5.29 6.70 -5.74
C GLN A 1 5.39 6.43 -4.23
N LEU A 2 5.04 5.24 -3.72
CA LEU A 2 5.16 4.91 -2.27
C LEU A 2 6.53 5.17 -1.63
N CYS A 3 7.63 5.00 -2.36
CA CYS A 3 8.98 5.30 -1.84
C CYS A 3 9.18 6.78 -1.48
N HIS A 4 8.52 7.71 -2.18
CA HIS A 4 8.63 9.15 -1.88
C HIS A 4 7.89 9.55 -0.61
N LEU A 5 6.80 8.85 -0.25
CA LEU A 5 6.11 9.11 1.02
C LEU A 5 6.96 8.66 2.22
N LYS A 6 7.73 7.57 2.07
CA LYS A 6 8.60 7.04 3.12
C LYS A 6 9.86 7.86 3.36
N THR A 7 10.26 8.72 2.42
CA THR A 7 11.39 9.64 2.58
C THR A 7 11.07 10.86 3.42
N TYR A 8 9.78 11.15 3.69
CA TYR A 8 9.43 12.23 4.60
C TYR A 8 9.79 11.86 6.05
N PRO A 9 10.62 12.66 6.74
CA PRO A 9 11.07 12.34 8.10
C PRO A 9 9.90 12.17 9.06
N TYR A 10 8.86 12.99 8.90
CA TYR A 10 7.63 12.92 9.70
C TYR A 10 6.86 11.60 9.56
N ILE A 11 6.76 11.07 8.34
CA ILE A 11 6.08 9.79 8.08
C ILE A 11 6.94 8.63 8.57
N LYS A 12 8.26 8.72 8.45
CA LYS A 12 9.22 7.72 8.94
C LYS A 12 9.20 7.60 10.46
N GLU A 13 9.18 8.72 11.18
CA GLU A 13 9.09 8.73 12.65
C GLU A 13 7.78 8.13 13.14
N ARG A 14 6.65 8.49 12.50
CA ARG A 14 5.32 7.96 12.85
C ARG A 14 5.15 6.48 12.52
N LEU A 15 5.73 6.03 11.40
CA LEU A 15 5.83 4.61 11.06
C LEU A 15 6.67 3.84 12.09
N LYS A 16 7.82 4.39 12.51
CA LYS A 16 8.66 3.78 13.55
C LYS A 16 7.96 3.75 14.91
N ALA A 17 7.19 4.78 15.23
CA ALA A 17 6.40 4.87 16.45
C ALA A 17 5.14 3.99 16.41
N GLY A 18 4.84 3.33 15.28
CA GLY A 18 3.63 2.51 15.13
C GLY A 18 2.32 3.31 15.16
N THR A 19 2.39 4.64 15.04
CA THR A 19 1.21 5.52 15.10
C THR A 19 0.53 5.69 13.75
N ILE A 20 1.23 5.36 12.66
CA ILE A 20 0.67 5.36 11.30
C ILE A 20 1.10 4.08 10.60
N THR A 21 0.14 3.43 9.93
CA THR A 21 0.39 2.31 9.03
C THR A 21 0.22 2.79 7.60
N LEU A 22 1.24 2.57 6.76
CA LEU A 22 1.20 2.97 5.36
C LEU A 22 0.74 1.78 4.52
N PHE A 23 -0.48 1.87 4.00
CA PHE A 23 -1.01 0.90 3.05
C PHE A 23 -0.78 1.39 1.62
N GLY A 24 -0.31 0.50 0.75
CA GLY A 24 -0.19 0.79 -0.67
C GLY A 24 -1.23 0.00 -1.41
N TRP A 25 -2.22 0.66 -2.02
CA TRP A 25 -3.20 -0.04 -2.84
C TRP A 25 -2.97 0.30 -4.32
N HIS A 26 -3.21 -0.69 -5.16
CA HIS A 26 -3.12 -0.59 -6.60
C HIS A 26 -4.45 -1.02 -7.19
N TYR A 27 -5.20 -0.04 -7.71
CA TYR A 27 -6.50 -0.27 -8.31
C TYR A 27 -6.36 -0.48 -9.82
N MET A 28 -6.83 -1.62 -10.31
CA MET A 28 -6.83 -1.96 -11.72
C MET A 28 -8.22 -1.64 -12.30
N ILE A 29 -8.35 -0.42 -12.86
CA ILE A 29 -9.58 0.08 -13.48
C ILE A 29 -10.23 -0.91 -14.46
N PRO A 30 -9.51 -1.55 -15.40
CA PRO A 30 -10.14 -2.42 -16.39
C PRO A 30 -10.74 -3.72 -15.83
N THR A 31 -10.22 -4.25 -14.71
CA THR A 31 -10.71 -5.49 -14.11
C THR A 31 -11.49 -5.25 -12.81
N GLY A 32 -11.55 -4.00 -12.34
CA GLY A 32 -12.04 -3.63 -11.02
C GLY A 32 -11.20 -4.18 -9.86
N SER A 33 -10.10 -4.88 -10.14
CA SER A 33 -9.31 -5.59 -9.14
C SER A 33 -8.50 -4.63 -8.26
N ILE A 34 -8.57 -4.82 -6.96
CA ILE A 34 -7.80 -4.09 -5.97
C ILE A 34 -6.68 -4.98 -5.45
N TYR A 35 -5.46 -4.48 -5.54
CA TYR A 35 -4.28 -5.14 -5.00
C TYR A 35 -3.69 -4.35 -3.84
N GLU A 36 -3.36 -5.02 -2.75
CA GLU A 36 -2.62 -4.47 -1.63
C GLU A 36 -1.14 -4.80 -1.76
N TYR A 37 -0.30 -3.79 -1.62
CA TYR A 37 1.14 -3.91 -1.54
C TYR A 37 1.57 -4.32 -0.14
N HIS A 38 2.12 -5.53 -0.02
CA HIS A 38 2.74 -5.99 1.22
C HIS A 38 4.21 -5.58 1.26
N PRO A 39 4.61 -4.64 2.14
CA PRO A 39 5.99 -4.21 2.22
C PRO A 39 6.93 -5.31 2.75
N GLY A 40 6.40 -6.33 3.43
CA GLY A 40 7.18 -7.47 3.93
C GLY A 40 7.69 -8.37 2.82
N SER A 41 6.83 -8.74 1.87
CA SER A 41 7.20 -9.60 0.73
C SER A 41 7.58 -8.81 -0.53
N LYS A 42 7.32 -7.49 -0.55
CA LYS A 42 7.38 -6.64 -1.76
C LYS A 42 6.47 -7.13 -2.89
N GLU A 43 5.40 -7.83 -2.54
CA GLU A 43 4.44 -8.40 -3.49
C GLU A 43 3.11 -7.68 -3.39
N PHE A 44 2.37 -7.68 -4.50
CA PHE A 44 0.99 -7.18 -4.55
C PHE A 44 0.05 -8.38 -4.40
N LYS A 45 -0.77 -8.40 -3.36
CA LYS A 45 -1.82 -9.41 -3.18
C LYS A 45 -3.15 -8.82 -3.60
N LEU A 46 -3.91 -9.59 -4.39
CA LEU A 46 -5.29 -9.27 -4.68
C LEU A 46 -6.07 -9.30 -3.35
N ILE A 47 -6.69 -8.19 -2.99
CA ILE A 47 -7.55 -8.09 -1.79
C ILE A 47 -9.02 -8.05 -2.16
N ASP A 48 -9.34 -7.56 -3.35
CA ASP A 48 -10.71 -7.49 -3.83
C ASP A 48 -10.73 -7.63 -5.35
N GLN A 49 -11.70 -8.39 -5.83
CA GLN A 49 -12.01 -8.46 -7.25
C GLN A 49 -13.54 -8.46 -7.33
N PRO A 50 -14.15 -7.42 -7.93
CA PRO A 50 -15.57 -7.43 -8.16
C PRO A 50 -15.87 -8.59 -9.11
N SER A 51 -16.42 -9.67 -8.56
CA SER A 51 -17.04 -10.74 -9.34
C SER A 51 -18.41 -10.22 -9.75
N GLU A 52 -18.46 -9.59 -10.92
CA GLU A 52 -19.72 -9.25 -11.60
C GLU A 52 -20.46 -10.52 -12.05
#